data_AF-A0A841Q0Y6-F1
#
_entry.id   AF-A0A841Q0Y6-F1
#
_cell.length_a   1.000
_cell.length_b   1.000
_cell.length_c   1.000
_cell.angle_alpha   90.00
_cell.angle_beta   90.00
_cell.angle_gamma   90.00
#
_symmetry.space_group_name_H-M   'P 1'
#
loop_
_entity.id
_entity.type
_entity.pdbx_description
1 polymer ?
#
loop_
_entity_poly.entity_id
_entity_poly.type
_entity_poly.pdbx_seq_one_letter_code
_entity_poly.pdbx_strand_id
1 'polypeptide(L)'
;MAKPWKDDQEYLLNSILEYRSLINGKDDKEARRITEKFAKEIQNCNPELKHRTVQSIVERLPYLDNLLAGVFEKDNYANKDQNLYAKMERENNDTTPNYCNTRHSYNGAIR
;
A
#
# COMPACT_ATOMS: atom_id res chain seq x y z
N MET A 1 18.22 -6.01 -8.92
CA MET A 1 17.38 -4.84 -8.60
C MET A 1 15.94 -5.17 -8.98
N ALA A 2 14.97 -4.91 -8.09
CA ALA A 2 13.56 -5.10 -8.43
C ALA A 2 13.15 -4.12 -9.54
N LYS A 3 12.32 -4.56 -10.49
CA LYS A 3 11.79 -3.67 -11.54
C LYS A 3 11.05 -2.49 -10.88
N PRO A 4 11.16 -1.25 -11.37
CA PRO A 4 10.33 -0.15 -10.86
C PRO A 4 8.84 -0.51 -10.99
N TRP A 5 8.03 -0.14 -10.01
CA TRP A 5 6.57 -0.12 -10.17
C TRP A 5 6.22 0.87 -11.28
N LYS A 6 5.45 0.41 -12.28
CA LYS A 6 4.98 1.21 -13.42
C LYS A 6 3.51 0.89 -13.65
N ASP A 7 3.16 0.43 -14.85
CA ASP A 7 1.81 0.05 -15.26
C ASP A 7 1.25 -1.05 -14.33
N ASP A 8 2.12 -1.95 -13.85
CA ASP A 8 1.73 -3.01 -12.92
C ASP A 8 1.28 -2.51 -11.53
N GLN A 9 1.52 -1.25 -11.20
CA GLN A 9 0.98 -0.64 -9.98
C GLN A 9 -0.53 -0.43 -10.04
N GLU A 10 -1.09 -0.28 -11.24
CA GLU A 10 -2.52 0.02 -11.43
C GLU A 10 -3.40 -1.06 -10.79
N TYR A 11 -3.00 -2.33 -10.89
CA TYR A 11 -3.69 -3.44 -10.22
C TYR A 11 -3.75 -3.27 -8.70
N LEU A 12 -2.70 -2.74 -8.08
CA LEU A 12 -2.72 -2.47 -6.65
C LEU A 12 -3.62 -1.29 -6.32
N LEU A 13 -3.58 -0.22 -7.13
CA LEU A 13 -4.41 0.98 -6.96
C LEU A 13 -5.89 0.64 -7.05
N ASN A 14 -6.28 -0.19 -8.02
CA ASN A 14 -7.65 -0.64 -8.22
C ASN A 14 -8.17 -1.50 -7.06
N SER A 15 -7.27 -2.18 -6.35
CA SER A 15 -7.59 -3.01 -5.18
C SER A 15 -7.55 -2.27 -3.84
N ILE A 16 -7.22 -0.97 -3.79
CA ILE A 16 -7.06 -0.24 -2.51
C ILE A 16 -8.35 -0.15 -1.70
N LEU A 17 -9.49 0.08 -2.35
CA LEU A 17 -10.77 0.17 -1.63
C LEU A 17 -11.15 -1.15 -0.97
N GLU A 18 -10.97 -2.26 -1.69
CA GLU A 18 -11.18 -3.60 -1.15
C GLU A 18 -10.19 -3.89 -0.02
N TYR A 19 -8.91 -3.56 -0.21
CA TYR A 19 -7.88 -3.71 0.82
C TYR A 19 -8.25 -2.99 2.12
N ARG A 20 -8.67 -1.72 2.04
CA ARG A 20 -9.09 -0.92 3.19
C ARG A 20 -10.25 -1.58 3.93
N SER A 21 -11.26 -2.05 3.21
CA SER A 21 -12.41 -2.77 3.79
C SER A 21 -11.96 -4.03 4.55
N LEU A 22 -11.02 -4.80 4.00
CA LEU A 22 -10.56 -6.04 4.61
C LEU A 22 -9.81 -5.82 5.94
N ILE A 23 -9.04 -4.75 6.05
CA ILE A 23 -8.25 -4.44 7.25
C ILE A 23 -8.99 -3.54 8.26
N ASN A 24 -10.16 -3.02 7.91
CA ASN A 24 -10.89 -2.08 8.77
C ASN A 24 -11.28 -2.73 10.10
N GLY A 25 -11.02 -2.02 11.21
CA GLY A 25 -11.29 -2.48 12.57
C GLY A 25 -10.46 -3.70 13.02
N LYS A 26 -9.40 -4.06 12.29
CA LYS A 26 -8.50 -5.17 12.63
C LYS A 26 -7.30 -4.68 13.41
N ASP A 27 -6.78 -5.52 14.31
CA ASP A 27 -5.50 -5.25 14.96
C ASP A 27 -4.33 -5.44 13.98
N ASP A 28 -3.15 -4.91 14.33
CA ASP A 28 -1.97 -4.95 13.48
C ASP A 28 -1.56 -6.37 13.05
N LYS A 29 -1.75 -7.37 13.93
CA LYS A 29 -1.36 -8.75 13.65
C LYS A 29 -2.33 -9.38 12.64
N GLU A 30 -3.63 -9.15 12.81
CA GLU A 30 -4.65 -9.63 11.89
C GLU A 30 -4.56 -8.89 10.55
N ALA A 31 -4.39 -7.57 10.56
CA ALA A 31 -4.24 -6.74 9.37
C ALA A 31 -3.02 -7.17 8.53
N ARG A 32 -1.88 -7.50 9.16
CA ARG A 32 -0.71 -8.06 8.45
C ARG A 32 -1.01 -9.40 7.79
N ARG A 33 -1.68 -10.31 8.51
CA ARG A 33 -2.08 -11.62 7.96
C ARG A 33 -3.04 -11.46 6.77
N ILE A 34 -3.99 -10.54 6.87
CA ILE A 34 -4.93 -10.19 5.79
C ILE A 34 -4.16 -9.59 4.61
N THR A 35 -3.23 -8.67 4.84
CA THR A 35 -2.40 -8.06 3.80
C THR A 35 -1.59 -9.12 3.05
N GLU A 36 -0.98 -10.08 3.74
CA GLU A 36 -0.26 -11.20 3.11
C GLU A 36 -1.16 -12.09 2.27
N LYS A 37 -2.35 -12.42 2.78
CA LYS A 37 -3.32 -13.23 2.05
C LYS A 37 -3.81 -12.50 0.80
N PHE A 38 -4.19 -11.24 0.94
CA PHE A 38 -4.71 -10.41 -0.14
C PHE A 38 -3.65 -10.16 -1.21
N ALA A 39 -2.39 -9.96 -0.83
CA ALA A 39 -1.28 -9.85 -1.77
C ALA A 39 -1.10 -11.11 -2.64
N LYS A 40 -1.29 -12.31 -2.06
CA LYS A 40 -1.27 -13.57 -2.82
C LYS A 40 -2.44 -13.66 -3.79
N GLU A 41 -3.63 -13.25 -3.36
CA GLU A 41 -4.84 -13.23 -4.20
C GLU A 41 -4.66 -12.28 -5.38
N ILE A 42 -4.23 -11.04 -5.13
CA ILE A 42 -3.91 -10.06 -6.18
C ILE A 42 -2.92 -10.64 -7.19
N GLN A 43 -1.84 -11.26 -6.73
CA GLN A 43 -0.86 -11.86 -7.63
C GLN A 43 -1.43 -13.00 -8.48
N ASN A 44 -2.28 -13.84 -7.88
CA ASN A 44 -2.87 -14.99 -8.58
C ASN A 44 -3.90 -14.55 -9.62
N CYS A 45 -4.67 -13.50 -9.33
CA CYS A 45 -5.71 -12.97 -10.21
C CYS A 45 -5.15 -12.12 -11.37
N ASN A 46 -3.94 -11.58 -11.23
CA ASN A 46 -3.34 -10.68 -12.22
C ASN A 46 -2.02 -11.28 -12.76
N PRO A 47 -2.02 -11.94 -13.94
CA PRO A 47 -0.83 -12.51 -14.55
C PRO A 47 0.36 -11.54 -14.67
N GLU A 48 0.07 -10.26 -14.85
CA GLU A 48 1.02 -9.15 -14.95
C GLU A 48 1.79 -8.90 -13.65
N LEU A 49 1.34 -9.45 -12.52
CA LEU A 49 2.03 -9.37 -11.24
C LEU A 49 2.86 -10.62 -10.92
N LYS A 50 2.89 -11.64 -11.79
CA LYS A 50 3.66 -12.87 -11.54
C LYS A 50 5.16 -12.66 -11.49
N HIS A 51 5.70 -11.58 -12.07
CA HIS A 51 7.12 -11.24 -11.92
C HIS A 51 7.45 -10.56 -10.59
N ARG A 52 6.44 -10.16 -9.80
CA ARG A 52 6.64 -9.62 -8.46
C ARG A 52 6.76 -10.75 -7.46
N THR A 53 7.38 -10.49 -6.32
CA THR A 53 7.25 -11.39 -5.16
C THR A 53 6.01 -10.97 -4.38
N VAL A 54 5.33 -11.93 -3.73
CA VAL A 54 4.24 -11.63 -2.80
C VAL A 54 4.69 -10.60 -1.76
N GLN A 55 5.89 -10.76 -1.21
CA GLN A 55 6.46 -9.82 -0.26
C GLN A 55 6.54 -8.38 -0.80
N SER A 56 6.89 -8.21 -2.07
CA SER A 56 6.94 -6.88 -2.70
C SER A 56 5.54 -6.25 -2.79
N ILE A 57 4.49 -7.05 -3.00
CA ILE A 57 3.10 -6.58 -3.02
C ILE A 57 2.63 -6.23 -1.60
N VAL A 58 2.95 -7.09 -0.62
CA VAL A 58 2.67 -6.86 0.81
C VAL A 58 3.26 -5.55 1.31
N GLU A 59 4.47 -5.22 0.87
CA GLU A 59 5.11 -3.94 1.22
C GLU A 59 4.49 -2.76 0.48
N ARG A 60 4.07 -2.95 -0.78
CA ARG A 60 3.57 -1.86 -1.62
C ARG A 60 2.14 -1.45 -1.29
N LEU A 61 1.28 -2.38 -0.87
CA LEU A 61 -0.13 -2.10 -0.54
C LEU A 61 -0.30 -1.06 0.58
N PRO A 62 0.28 -1.23 1.79
CA PRO A 62 0.15 -0.25 2.87
C PRO A 62 0.81 1.09 2.54
N TYR A 63 1.90 1.07 1.75
CA TYR A 63 2.54 2.27 1.26
C TYR A 63 1.60 3.10 0.36
N LEU A 64 0.95 2.45 -0.61
CA LEU A 64 0.02 3.11 -1.52
C LEU A 64 -1.22 3.60 -0.78
N ASP A 65 -1.75 2.80 0.15
CA ASP A 65 -2.90 3.20 0.98
C ASP A 65 -2.60 4.48 1.78
N ASN A 66 -1.46 4.54 2.47
CA ASN A 66 -1.04 5.74 3.21
C ASN A 66 -0.82 6.94 2.28
N LEU A 67 -0.16 6.74 1.12
CA LEU A 67 0.09 7.78 0.12
C LEU A 67 -1.20 8.39 -0.42
N LEU A 68 -2.14 7.53 -0.81
CA LEU A 68 -3.42 7.93 -1.36
C LEU A 68 -4.29 8.67 -0.35
N ALA A 69 -4.20 8.27 0.93
CA ALA A 69 -4.89 8.91 2.04
C ALA A 69 -4.19 10.20 2.53
N GLY A 70 -2.99 10.52 2.03
CA GLY A 70 -2.27 11.72 2.45
C GLY A 70 -1.76 11.67 3.90
N VAL A 71 -1.51 10.48 4.44
CA VAL A 71 -1.16 10.26 5.86
C VAL A 71 0.09 11.03 6.30
N PHE A 72 1.12 11.06 5.46
CA PHE A 72 2.39 11.73 5.75
C PHE A 72 2.58 12.95 4.85
N GLU A 73 3.61 13.77 5.08
CA GLU A 73 3.94 14.84 4.13
C GLU A 73 4.32 14.27 2.76
N LYS A 74 3.87 14.94 1.68
CA LYS A 74 4.12 14.53 0.29
C LYS A 74 5.59 14.22 0.01
N ASP A 75 6.50 15.03 0.56
CA ASP A 75 7.94 14.92 0.32
C ASP A 75 8.58 13.69 1.00
N ASN A 76 7.87 13.05 1.92
CA ASN A 76 8.31 11.80 2.55
C ASN A 76 8.07 10.56 1.67
N TYR A 77 7.31 10.70 0.58
CA TYR A 77 7.10 9.64 -0.41
C TYR A 77 8.10 9.74 -1.56
N ALA A 78 8.31 8.62 -2.26
CA ALA A 78 9.19 8.59 -3.41
C ALA A 78 8.68 9.57 -4.49
N ASN A 79 9.55 10.42 -5.04
CA ASN A 79 9.20 11.46 -6.03
C ASN A 79 8.31 10.96 -7.17
N LYS A 80 8.56 9.74 -7.65
CA LYS A 80 7.79 9.08 -8.73
C LYS A 80 6.34 8.76 -8.37
N ASP A 81 6.02 8.64 -7.07
CA ASP A 81 4.71 8.27 -6.55
C ASP A 81 3.96 9.49 -5.99
N GLN A 82 4.62 10.63 -5.80
CA GLN A 82 4.02 11.84 -5.23
C GLN A 82 2.84 12.40 -6.04
N ASN A 83 2.72 12.01 -7.31
CA ASN A 83 1.55 12.32 -8.15
C ASN A 83 0.27 11.62 -7.67
N LEU A 84 0.35 10.64 -6.76
CA LEU A 84 -0.78 9.93 -6.16
C LEU A 84 -1.18 10.48 -4.79
N TYR A 85 -0.40 11.43 -4.26
CA TYR A 85 -0.61 11.99 -2.94
C TYR A 85 -2.02 12.56 -2.76
N ALA A 86 -2.70 12.15 -1.68
CA ALA A 86 -4.04 12.62 -1.30
C ALA A 86 -5.11 12.51 -2.41
N LYS A 87 -4.93 11.58 -3.37
CA LYS A 87 -5.89 11.38 -4.48
C LYS A 87 -7.09 10.51 -4.11
N MET A 88 -7.02 9.76 -3.02
CA MET A 88 -8.08 8.87 -2.57
C MET A 88 -8.07 8.81 -1.04
N GLU A 89 -8.73 9.81 -0.44
CA GLU A 89 -8.92 9.93 1.01
C GLU A 89 -9.63 8.69 1.57
N ARG A 90 -9.43 8.43 2.87
CA ARG A 90 -10.21 7.44 3.61
C ARG A 90 -11.49 8.08 4.12
N GLU A 91 -12.41 7.26 4.64
CA GLU A 91 -13.62 7.77 5.29
C GLU A 91 -13.26 8.77 6.39
N ASN A 92 -14.00 9.88 6.46
CA ASN A 92 -13.82 10.96 7.44
C ASN A 92 -12.42 11.61 7.43
N ASN A 93 -11.68 11.55 6.31
CA ASN A 93 -10.31 12.05 6.20
C ASN A 93 -9.35 11.39 7.21
N ASP A 94 -9.54 10.10 7.50
CA ASP A 94 -8.69 9.38 8.42
C ASP A 94 -7.23 9.32 7.90
N THR A 95 -6.34 9.99 8.64
CA THR A 95 -4.90 10.03 8.41
C THR A 95 -4.13 9.12 9.36
N THR A 96 -4.76 8.14 10.01
CA THR A 96 -4.07 7.18 10.88
C THR A 96 -3.15 6.30 10.05
N PRO A 97 -1.84 6.17 10.33
CA PRO A 97 -0.97 5.35 9.49
C PRO A 97 -1.36 3.86 9.47
N ASN A 98 -1.30 3.27 8.28
CA ASN A 98 -1.36 1.83 8.09
C ASN A 98 0.03 1.23 8.36
N TYR A 99 0.16 0.53 9.50
CA TYR A 99 1.41 -0.07 9.99
C TYR A 99 1.68 -1.49 9.48
N CYS A 100 0.92 -1.97 8.48
CA CYS A 100 1.15 -3.28 7.87
C CYS A 100 2.48 -3.36 7.11
N ASN A 101 3.07 -2.21 6.76
CA ASN A 101 4.47 -2.12 6.34
C ASN A 101 5.16 -0.92 7.03
N THR A 102 6.06 -1.22 7.97
CA THR A 102 6.92 -0.23 8.64
C THR A 102 8.38 -0.33 8.20
N ARG A 103 8.72 -1.22 7.26
CA ARG A 103 10.09 -1.65 6.97
C ARG A 103 10.76 -0.89 5.83
N HIS A 104 9.99 -0.40 4.86
CA HIS A 104 10.47 0.69 4.01
C HIS A 104 10.27 1.97 4.80
N SER A 105 11.36 2.35 5.46
CA SER A 105 11.56 3.68 6.02
C SER A 105 10.89 4.70 5.13
N TYR A 106 9.77 5.25 5.60
CA TYR A 106 9.49 6.66 5.38
C TYR A 106 10.82 7.40 5.56
N ASN A 107 11.15 8.34 4.68
CA ASN A 107 12.35 9.16 4.78
C ASN A 107 12.33 10.01 6.07
N GLY A 108 12.44 9.41 7.25
CA GLY A 108 12.57 10.05 8.55
C GLY A 108 11.29 10.43 9.32
N ALA A 109 10.07 10.07 8.88
CA ALA A 109 8.84 10.67 9.42
C ALA A 109 8.19 9.98 10.64
N ILE A 110 8.62 8.77 11.03
CA ILE A 110 8.14 8.13 12.27
C ILE A 110 9.31 8.14 13.26
N ARG A 111 9.27 9.10 14.20
CA ARG A 111 10.09 9.13 15.41
C ARG A 111 9.32 8.52 16.56
#